data_AF-A0A844IK68-F1
#
_entry.id   AF-A0A844IK68-F1
#
_cell.length_a   1.000
_cell.length_b   1.000
_cell.length_c   1.000
_cell.angle_alpha   90.00
_cell.angle_beta   90.00
_cell.angle_gamma   90.00
#
_symmetry.space_group_name_H-M   'P 1'
#
loop_
_entity.id
_entity.type
_entity.pdbx_description
1 polymer ?
#
loop_
_entity_poly.entity_id
_entity_poly.type
_entity_poly.pdbx_seq_one_letter_code
_entity_poly.pdbx_strand_id
1 'polypeptide(L)'
;MFNIKADSELQKQLNNLQKYYPPEVRLEINHFIDILKRDGQFSKTDFYDVNTHKISGLSCNLFYRSNFANKEVLIIAIKLKPADIFRQRFNIQDEWDDKDVIESIPQYDKPEKIVKAIELIHQGIQDSYELGYQLGHRGKEKRYISRHGQYAKHTLEQLKLITKTRKGNKWILEITEQGRRIAEGINDDLKRRLLYEAMLHYPPVWRIIVAVSEIDSQLNEDLILNDELVKNLVFPEILRGADTSNRRSQTLKNWIKSISIFFGMPIRLHNRGMQLTIPMLYAENGYNNENTEED
;
A
#
# COMPACT_ATOMS: atom_id res chain seq x y z
N MET A 1 6.27 -37.45 -16.04
CA MET A 1 6.02 -36.00 -16.10
C MET A 1 4.52 -35.80 -16.21
N PHE A 2 3.94 -34.95 -15.38
CA PHE A 2 2.52 -34.62 -15.39
C PHE A 2 2.24 -33.53 -16.42
N ASN A 3 1.08 -33.62 -17.07
CA ASN A 3 0.59 -32.56 -17.95
C ASN A 3 -0.15 -31.50 -17.13
N ILE A 4 0.14 -30.23 -17.37
CA ILE A 4 -0.52 -29.10 -16.69
C ILE A 4 -1.70 -28.65 -17.53
N LYS A 5 -2.87 -28.56 -16.91
CA LYS A 5 -4.09 -28.05 -17.51
C LYS A 5 -4.66 -26.93 -16.64
N ALA A 6 -5.40 -26.03 -17.26
CA ALA A 6 -6.20 -25.01 -16.61
C ALA A 6 -7.44 -24.73 -17.49
N ASP A 7 -8.39 -23.94 -17.00
CA ASP A 7 -9.43 -23.38 -17.87
C ASP A 7 -8.81 -22.49 -18.97
N SER A 8 -9.60 -22.13 -20.00
CA SER A 8 -9.09 -21.43 -21.18
C SER A 8 -8.42 -20.09 -20.86
N GLU A 9 -8.92 -19.36 -19.86
CA GLU A 9 -8.39 -18.05 -19.48
C GLU A 9 -7.10 -18.20 -18.68
N LEU A 10 -7.11 -19.04 -17.64
CA LEU A 10 -5.95 -19.29 -16.82
C LEU A 10 -4.84 -19.98 -17.64
N GLN A 11 -5.19 -20.85 -18.59
CA GLN A 11 -4.21 -21.44 -19.50
C GLN A 11 -3.53 -20.38 -20.38
N LYS A 12 -4.27 -19.36 -20.84
CA LYS A 12 -3.71 -18.22 -21.57
C LYS A 12 -2.77 -17.40 -20.70
N GLN A 13 -3.12 -17.18 -19.43
CA GLN A 13 -2.25 -16.49 -18.46
C GLN A 13 -0.97 -17.28 -18.19
N LEU A 14 -1.08 -18.58 -17.96
CA LEU A 14 0.05 -19.50 -17.72
C LEU A 14 1.00 -19.58 -18.92
N ASN A 15 0.48 -19.52 -20.15
CA ASN A 15 1.29 -19.53 -21.36
C ASN A 15 2.01 -18.20 -21.63
N ASN A 16 1.64 -17.11 -20.95
CA ASN A 16 2.24 -15.79 -21.15
C ASN A 16 2.37 -15.02 -19.83
N LEU A 17 3.10 -15.61 -18.87
CA LEU A 17 3.26 -15.04 -17.53
C LEU A 17 3.82 -13.61 -17.56
N GLN A 18 4.69 -13.29 -18.53
CA GLN A 18 5.27 -11.96 -18.78
C GLN A 18 4.20 -10.86 -18.90
N LYS A 19 3.09 -11.18 -19.57
CA LYS A 19 2.03 -10.21 -19.87
C LYS A 19 1.08 -10.01 -18.70
N TYR A 20 0.88 -11.04 -17.88
CA TYR A 20 -0.21 -11.09 -16.90
C TYR A 20 0.24 -10.93 -15.46
N TYR A 21 1.51 -11.16 -15.14
CA TYR A 21 2.00 -11.15 -13.77
C TYR A 21 3.29 -10.35 -13.60
N PRO A 22 3.51 -9.73 -12.42
CA PRO A 22 4.77 -9.05 -12.13
C PRO A 22 5.93 -10.04 -11.97
N PRO A 23 7.19 -9.61 -12.15
CA PRO A 23 8.36 -10.48 -12.14
C PRO A 23 8.45 -11.44 -10.95
N GLU A 24 8.13 -10.96 -9.75
CA GLU A 24 8.17 -11.70 -8.49
C GLU A 24 7.23 -12.91 -8.53
N VAL A 25 5.99 -12.69 -8.98
CA VAL A 25 4.96 -13.73 -9.13
C VAL A 25 5.30 -14.72 -10.25
N ARG A 26 5.87 -14.23 -11.36
CA ARG A 26 6.26 -15.08 -12.50
C ARG A 26 7.29 -16.13 -12.12
N LEU A 27 8.30 -15.72 -11.34
CA LEU A 27 9.35 -16.63 -10.87
C LEU A 27 8.76 -17.73 -9.98
N GLU A 28 7.86 -17.35 -9.07
CA GLU A 28 7.23 -18.26 -8.14
C GLU A 28 6.27 -19.25 -8.83
N ILE A 29 5.42 -18.78 -9.76
CA ILE A 29 4.55 -19.64 -10.57
C ILE A 29 5.35 -20.67 -11.37
N ASN A 30 6.44 -20.24 -12.04
CA ASN A 30 7.29 -21.14 -12.81
C ASN A 30 7.87 -22.25 -11.93
N HIS A 31 8.37 -21.89 -10.75
CA HIS A 31 8.89 -22.85 -9.79
C HIS A 31 7.83 -23.87 -9.34
N PHE A 32 6.61 -23.42 -9.06
CA PHE A 32 5.49 -24.31 -8.71
C PHE A 32 5.15 -25.26 -9.85
N ILE A 33 5.06 -24.75 -11.08
CA ILE A 33 4.74 -25.55 -12.27
C ILE A 33 5.80 -26.60 -12.53
N ASP A 34 7.09 -26.28 -12.37
CA ASP A 34 8.18 -27.23 -12.60
C ASP A 34 8.12 -28.40 -11.62
N ILE A 35 7.82 -28.13 -10.34
CA ILE A 35 7.63 -29.17 -9.33
C ILE A 35 6.38 -30.01 -9.64
N LEU A 36 5.25 -29.37 -9.99
CA LEU A 36 4.02 -30.09 -10.33
C LEU A 36 4.18 -30.95 -11.59
N LYS A 37 4.92 -30.50 -12.61
CA LYS A 37 5.25 -31.31 -13.79
C LYS A 37 6.09 -32.53 -13.43
N ARG A 38 7.02 -32.41 -12.49
CA ARG A 38 7.90 -33.51 -12.08
C ARG A 38 7.14 -34.52 -11.22
N ASP A 39 6.53 -34.04 -10.15
CA ASP A 39 6.06 -34.87 -9.03
C ASP A 39 4.54 -35.04 -8.99
N GLY A 40 3.80 -34.19 -9.73
CA GLY A 40 2.34 -34.15 -9.70
C GLY A 40 1.77 -33.53 -8.43
N GLN A 41 2.59 -33.21 -7.44
CA GLN A 41 2.19 -32.65 -6.16
C GLN A 41 3.34 -31.88 -5.52
N PHE A 42 3.00 -30.99 -4.60
CA PHE A 42 3.95 -30.30 -3.73
C PHE A 42 4.04 -31.02 -2.38
N SER A 43 5.24 -31.29 -1.88
CA SER A 43 5.48 -32.12 -0.68
C SER A 43 5.01 -31.50 0.65
N LYS A 44 4.57 -30.24 0.64
CA LYS A 44 3.99 -29.50 1.77
C LYS A 44 2.68 -28.87 1.33
N THR A 45 1.58 -29.61 1.39
CA THR A 45 0.25 -29.07 1.12
C THR A 45 -0.50 -28.84 2.43
N ASP A 46 -0.65 -27.57 2.79
CA ASP A 46 -1.68 -27.17 3.75
C ASP A 46 -3.04 -27.43 3.08
N PHE A 47 -3.81 -28.36 3.66
CA PHE A 47 -5.13 -28.77 3.19
C PHE A 47 -6.08 -27.56 3.14
N TYR A 48 -6.65 -27.27 1.96
CA TYR A 48 -7.60 -26.15 1.79
C TYR A 48 -9.07 -26.65 1.71
N ASP A 49 -9.35 -27.71 0.95
CA ASP A 49 -10.68 -28.36 0.87
C ASP A 49 -10.57 -29.76 0.19
N VAL A 50 -11.61 -30.59 0.28
CA VAL A 50 -11.69 -31.95 -0.30
C VAL A 50 -11.29 -31.93 -1.77
N ASN A 51 -10.18 -32.61 -2.08
CA ASN A 51 -9.57 -32.74 -3.42
C ASN A 51 -8.95 -31.48 -4.03
N THR A 52 -8.77 -30.39 -3.28
CA THR A 52 -8.06 -29.19 -3.75
C THR A 52 -6.86 -28.88 -2.88
N HIS A 53 -5.68 -28.86 -3.50
CA HIS A 53 -4.43 -28.54 -2.85
C HIS A 53 -4.08 -27.06 -3.02
N LYS A 54 -3.45 -26.47 -2.00
CA LYS A 54 -2.93 -25.11 -2.02
C LYS A 54 -1.41 -25.14 -1.86
N ILE A 55 -0.70 -24.43 -2.73
CA ILE A 55 0.70 -24.03 -2.55
C ILE A 55 0.68 -22.58 -2.12
N SER A 56 1.14 -22.30 -0.91
CA SER A 56 1.28 -20.93 -0.41
C SER A 56 2.70 -20.45 -0.65
N GLY A 57 2.84 -19.51 -1.59
CA GLY A 57 4.08 -18.79 -1.86
C GLY A 57 4.20 -17.50 -1.07
N LEU A 58 5.25 -16.73 -1.37
CA LEU A 58 5.43 -15.37 -0.86
C LEU A 58 4.56 -14.36 -1.60
N SER A 59 4.43 -14.46 -2.92
CA SER A 59 3.75 -13.47 -3.76
C SER A 59 2.39 -13.93 -4.27
N CYS A 60 2.11 -15.24 -4.26
CA CYS A 60 0.83 -15.80 -4.64
C CYS A 60 0.51 -17.13 -3.94
N ASN A 61 -0.77 -17.49 -3.98
CA ASN A 61 -1.26 -18.83 -3.68
C ASN A 61 -1.68 -19.52 -4.98
N LEU A 62 -1.26 -20.76 -5.19
CA LEU A 62 -1.68 -21.58 -6.32
C LEU A 62 -2.56 -22.74 -5.83
N PHE A 63 -3.73 -22.87 -6.44
CA PHE A 63 -4.70 -23.92 -6.12
C PHE A 63 -4.75 -24.93 -7.26
N TYR A 64 -4.66 -26.23 -6.94
CA TYR A 64 -4.59 -27.28 -7.95
C TYR A 64 -5.22 -28.60 -7.50
N ARG A 65 -5.48 -29.49 -8.47
CA ARG A 65 -5.86 -30.89 -8.24
C ARG A 65 -4.98 -31.81 -9.07
N SER A 66 -4.62 -32.94 -8.49
CA SER A 66 -3.77 -33.93 -9.16
C SER A 66 -4.55 -35.17 -9.50
N ASN A 67 -4.44 -35.61 -10.75
CA ASN A 67 -4.95 -36.89 -11.22
C ASN A 67 -3.75 -37.79 -11.57
N PHE A 68 -3.36 -38.62 -10.60
CA PHE A 68 -2.21 -39.53 -10.74
C PHE A 68 -2.44 -40.62 -11.78
N ALA A 69 -3.68 -41.09 -11.95
CA ALA A 69 -4.00 -42.12 -12.96
C ALA A 69 -3.74 -41.61 -14.38
N ASN A 70 -4.11 -40.37 -14.66
CA ASN A 70 -3.92 -39.75 -15.99
C ASN A 70 -2.60 -38.98 -16.10
N LYS A 71 -1.82 -38.86 -15.02
CA LYS A 71 -0.65 -37.98 -14.91
C LYS A 71 -0.98 -36.54 -15.32
N GLU A 72 -2.06 -36.00 -14.76
CA GLU A 72 -2.51 -34.63 -15.03
C GLU A 72 -2.58 -33.80 -13.74
N VAL A 73 -2.27 -32.52 -13.84
CA VAL A 73 -2.50 -31.53 -12.79
C VAL A 73 -3.36 -30.42 -13.34
N LEU A 74 -4.51 -30.20 -12.72
CA LEU A 74 -5.42 -29.10 -13.03
C LEU A 74 -5.14 -27.93 -12.10
N ILE A 75 -4.65 -26.82 -12.64
CA ILE A 75 -4.56 -25.54 -11.94
C ILE A 75 -5.95 -24.92 -11.92
N ILE A 76 -6.46 -24.62 -10.73
CA ILE A 76 -7.79 -24.07 -10.51
C ILE A 76 -7.73 -22.54 -10.44
N ALA A 77 -6.76 -22.00 -9.70
CA ALA A 77 -6.66 -20.57 -9.49
C ALA A 77 -5.26 -20.16 -9.05
N ILE A 78 -4.92 -18.91 -9.36
CA ILE A 78 -3.74 -18.21 -8.82
C ILE A 78 -4.25 -16.94 -8.15
N LYS A 79 -4.13 -16.87 -6.83
CA LYS A 79 -4.50 -15.68 -6.04
C LYS A 79 -3.25 -14.93 -5.64
N LEU A 80 -3.08 -13.70 -6.10
CA LEU A 80 -1.93 -12.87 -5.72
C LEU A 80 -2.04 -12.43 -4.25
N LYS A 81 -0.90 -12.11 -3.65
CA LYS A 81 -0.78 -11.47 -2.35
C LYS A 81 -0.19 -10.06 -2.55
N PRO A 82 -1.02 -9.05 -2.89
CA PRO A 82 -0.52 -7.73 -3.28
C PRO A 82 0.33 -7.08 -2.19
N ALA A 83 -0.12 -7.13 -0.93
CA ALA A 83 0.63 -6.61 0.20
C ALA A 83 2.04 -7.20 0.28
N ASP A 84 2.19 -8.52 0.14
CA ASP A 84 3.49 -9.17 0.19
C ASP A 84 4.40 -8.79 -0.99
N ILE A 85 3.83 -8.67 -2.20
CA ILE A 85 4.58 -8.21 -3.39
C ILE A 85 5.16 -6.81 -3.13
N PHE A 86 4.34 -5.88 -2.62
CA PHE A 86 4.80 -4.53 -2.33
C PHE A 86 5.72 -4.47 -1.11
N ARG A 87 5.52 -5.32 -0.10
CA ARG A 87 6.40 -5.46 1.05
C ARG A 87 7.82 -5.79 0.60
N GLN A 88 7.97 -6.76 -0.30
CA GLN A 88 9.27 -7.13 -0.87
C GLN A 88 9.85 -6.00 -1.71
N ARG A 89 9.05 -5.41 -2.60
CA ARG A 89 9.51 -4.35 -3.51
C ARG A 89 10.04 -3.12 -2.78
N PHE A 90 9.42 -2.77 -1.66
CA PHE A 90 9.78 -1.59 -0.88
C PHE A 90 10.57 -1.92 0.39
N ASN A 91 10.89 -3.19 0.63
CA ASN A 91 11.60 -3.67 1.82
C ASN A 91 10.96 -3.21 3.14
N ILE A 92 9.63 -3.30 3.24
CA ILE A 92 8.90 -2.83 4.43
C ILE A 92 9.16 -3.77 5.61
N GLN A 93 9.71 -3.20 6.68
CA GLN A 93 9.83 -3.84 7.98
C GLN A 93 8.51 -3.72 8.74
N ASP A 94 7.81 -4.83 8.90
CA ASP A 94 6.55 -4.91 9.63
C ASP A 94 6.83 -5.31 11.08
N GLU A 95 7.46 -4.38 11.83
CA GLU A 95 7.87 -4.56 13.23
C GLU A 95 6.91 -3.83 14.18
N TRP A 96 5.62 -3.81 13.86
CA TRP A 96 4.62 -3.11 14.66
C TRP A 96 4.25 -3.89 15.92
N ASP A 97 4.37 -3.26 17.10
CA ASP A 97 3.73 -3.75 18.32
C ASP A 97 2.35 -3.08 18.45
N ASP A 98 1.27 -3.82 18.73
CA ASP A 98 -0.04 -3.23 19.01
C ASP A 98 -0.02 -2.33 20.27
N LYS A 99 1.04 -2.42 21.08
CA LYS A 99 1.35 -1.48 22.18
C LYS A 99 2.02 -0.19 21.74
N ASP A 100 2.48 -0.09 20.50
CA ASP A 100 2.98 1.16 19.90
C ASP A 100 1.78 2.09 19.65
N VAL A 101 1.27 2.67 20.74
CA VAL A 101 0.23 3.69 20.65
C VAL A 101 0.80 4.87 19.86
N ILE A 102 0.21 5.16 18.70
CA ILE A 102 0.59 6.35 17.94
C ILE A 102 -0.04 7.56 18.61
N GLU A 103 0.71 8.14 19.54
CA GLU A 103 0.37 9.42 20.16
C GLU A 103 0.20 10.54 19.10
N SER A 104 0.69 10.33 17.88
CA SER A 104 0.82 11.37 16.86
C SER A 104 0.61 10.92 15.41
N ILE A 105 -0.65 10.79 15.00
CA ILE A 105 -0.97 10.63 13.57
C ILE A 105 -0.97 12.02 12.90
N PRO A 106 -0.29 12.17 11.74
CA PRO A 106 -0.28 13.39 10.94
C PRO A 106 -1.67 13.95 10.61
N GLN A 107 -1.76 15.28 10.49
CA GLN A 107 -2.94 16.02 10.02
C GLN A 107 -2.64 16.87 8.77
N TYR A 108 -1.75 16.36 7.91
CA TYR A 108 -1.25 17.04 6.72
C TYR A 108 -1.32 16.08 5.53
N ASP A 109 -2.33 16.24 4.68
CA ASP A 109 -2.82 15.19 3.78
C ASP A 109 -2.33 15.29 2.34
N LYS A 110 -1.78 16.45 1.93
CA LYS A 110 -1.37 16.69 0.54
C LYS A 110 0.12 16.39 0.33
N PRO A 111 0.48 15.34 -0.44
CA PRO A 111 1.88 14.99 -0.71
C PRO A 111 2.70 16.14 -1.29
N GLU A 112 2.14 16.94 -2.19
CA GLU A 112 2.82 18.08 -2.81
C GLU A 112 3.23 19.12 -1.76
N LYS A 113 2.38 19.33 -0.76
CA LYS A 113 2.69 20.24 0.34
C LYS A 113 3.73 19.66 1.30
N ILE A 114 3.77 18.34 1.47
CA ILE A 114 4.79 17.66 2.29
C ILE A 114 6.15 17.80 1.62
N VAL A 115 6.25 17.54 0.31
CA VAL A 115 7.46 17.77 -0.49
C VAL A 115 7.91 19.22 -0.36
N LYS A 116 7.01 20.18 -0.60
CA LYS A 116 7.34 21.60 -0.46
C LYS A 116 7.83 21.96 0.95
N ALA A 117 7.25 21.37 2.00
CA ALA A 117 7.70 21.62 3.37
C ALA A 117 9.13 21.11 3.62
N ILE A 118 9.50 19.96 3.06
CA ILE A 118 10.87 19.41 3.12
C ILE A 118 11.85 20.34 2.41
N GLU A 119 11.50 20.83 1.22
CA GLU A 119 12.35 21.76 0.46
C GLU A 119 12.59 23.06 1.22
N LEU A 120 11.54 23.64 1.82
CA LEU A 120 11.67 24.86 2.61
C LEU A 120 12.56 24.65 3.85
N ILE A 121 12.42 23.51 4.54
CA ILE A 121 13.28 23.17 5.68
C ILE A 121 14.73 22.96 5.23
N HIS A 122 14.95 22.30 4.08
CA HIS A 122 16.27 22.11 3.49
C HIS A 122 16.94 23.45 3.14
N GLN A 123 16.16 24.44 2.70
CA GLN A 123 16.60 25.82 2.44
C GLN A 123 16.85 26.63 3.74
N GLY A 124 16.61 26.06 4.91
CA GLY A 124 16.86 26.68 6.21
C GLY A 124 15.63 27.28 6.91
N ILE A 125 14.43 27.16 6.35
CA ILE A 125 13.20 27.66 6.98
C ILE A 125 12.79 26.69 8.10
N GLN A 126 13.18 27.05 9.33
CA GLN A 126 12.92 26.24 10.51
C GLN A 126 11.84 26.80 11.43
N ASP A 127 11.35 28.02 11.23
CA ASP A 127 10.29 28.60 12.06
C ASP A 127 8.90 28.11 11.63
N SER A 128 8.01 27.84 12.60
CA SER A 128 6.67 27.29 12.29
C SER A 128 5.76 28.32 11.62
N TYR A 129 5.88 29.59 11.97
CA TYR A 129 5.09 30.64 11.33
C TYR A 129 5.54 30.84 9.89
N GLU A 130 6.85 30.99 9.69
CA GLU A 130 7.42 31.20 8.35
C GLU A 130 7.11 30.01 7.42
N LEU A 131 7.30 28.78 7.91
CA LEU A 131 6.96 27.58 7.16
C LEU A 131 5.47 27.56 6.77
N GLY A 132 4.57 27.85 7.72
CA GLY A 132 3.14 27.92 7.44
C GLY A 132 2.78 28.99 6.40
N TYR A 133 3.43 30.15 6.46
CA TYR A 133 3.24 31.24 5.53
C TYR A 133 3.71 30.88 4.10
N GLN A 134 4.90 30.29 3.97
CA GLN A 134 5.49 29.86 2.69
C GLN A 134 4.74 28.68 2.04
N LEU A 135 4.07 27.86 2.86
CA LEU A 135 3.12 26.83 2.41
C LEU A 135 1.77 27.41 1.96
N GLY A 136 1.62 28.74 1.96
CA GLY A 136 0.48 29.47 1.40
C GLY A 136 -0.67 29.70 2.39
N HIS A 137 -0.46 29.48 3.70
CA HIS A 137 -1.51 29.73 4.68
C HIS A 137 -1.61 31.24 4.99
N ARG A 138 -2.81 31.80 4.80
CA ARG A 138 -3.12 33.23 4.98
C ARG A 138 -4.12 33.49 6.12
N GLY A 139 -4.03 32.70 7.20
CA GLY A 139 -4.94 32.85 8.34
C GLY A 139 -4.90 34.27 8.92
N LYS A 140 -6.04 34.77 9.40
CA LYS A 140 -6.15 36.14 9.95
C LYS A 140 -5.25 36.38 11.16
N GLU A 141 -4.95 35.34 11.93
CA GLU A 141 -4.10 35.41 13.11
C GLU A 141 -2.82 34.60 12.95
N LYS A 142 -1.71 35.14 13.48
CA LYS A 142 -0.38 34.52 13.46
C LYS A 142 -0.42 33.06 13.96
N ARG A 143 -1.16 32.78 15.04
CA ARG A 143 -1.28 31.44 15.64
C ARG A 143 -1.82 30.38 14.67
N TYR A 144 -2.71 30.75 13.75
CA TYR A 144 -3.27 29.79 12.79
C TYR A 144 -2.24 29.44 11.71
N ILE A 145 -1.47 30.42 11.24
CA ILE A 145 -0.38 30.20 10.29
C ILE A 145 0.69 29.31 10.94
N SER A 146 1.12 29.63 12.17
CA SER A 146 2.08 28.81 12.92
C SER A 146 1.62 27.37 13.12
N ARG A 147 0.33 27.15 13.41
CA ARG A 147 -0.24 25.80 13.59
C ARG A 147 -0.11 24.95 12.32
N HIS A 148 -0.31 25.55 11.14
CA HIS A 148 -0.14 24.83 9.88
C HIS A 148 1.31 24.43 9.62
N GLY A 149 2.29 25.31 9.90
CA GLY A 149 3.70 24.93 9.82
C GLY A 149 4.07 23.86 10.85
N GLN A 150 3.47 23.89 12.04
CA GLN A 150 3.64 22.84 13.04
C GLN A 150 3.09 21.48 12.56
N TYR A 151 1.93 21.46 11.90
CA TYR A 151 1.42 20.22 11.28
C TYR A 151 2.35 19.66 10.22
N ALA A 152 2.92 20.52 9.36
CA ALA A 152 3.90 20.08 8.37
C ALA A 152 5.14 19.46 9.02
N LYS A 153 5.78 20.16 9.98
CA LYS A 153 6.94 19.62 10.72
C LYS A 153 6.64 18.30 11.40
N HIS A 154 5.48 18.26 12.06
CA HIS A 154 5.04 17.07 12.77
C HIS A 154 4.90 15.87 11.82
N THR A 155 4.30 16.06 10.65
CA THR A 155 4.24 15.03 9.60
C THR A 155 5.63 14.55 9.19
N LEU A 156 6.57 15.49 8.98
CA LEU A 156 7.93 15.15 8.57
C LEU A 156 8.71 14.39 9.64
N GLU A 157 8.45 14.66 10.92
CA GLU A 157 9.00 13.89 12.04
C GLU A 157 8.45 12.47 12.09
N GLN A 158 7.14 12.30 11.92
CA GLN A 158 6.50 10.98 11.91
C GLN A 158 6.98 10.11 10.75
N LEU A 159 7.27 10.73 9.60
CA LEU A 159 7.87 10.06 8.44
C LEU A 159 9.39 9.91 8.56
N LYS A 160 10.00 10.30 9.68
CA LYS A 160 11.46 10.28 9.92
C LYS A 160 12.27 11.04 8.85
N LEU A 161 11.67 12.05 8.23
CA LEU A 161 12.31 12.88 7.19
C LEU A 161 13.10 14.04 7.80
N ILE A 162 12.73 14.45 9.01
CA ILE A 162 13.49 15.38 9.84
C ILE A 162 13.62 14.82 11.26
N THR A 163 14.61 15.31 11.99
CA THR A 163 14.80 15.03 13.43
C THR A 163 14.78 16.33 14.22
N LYS A 164 14.38 16.23 15.48
CA LYS A 164 14.39 17.33 16.45
C LYS A 164 15.45 17.05 17.50
N THR A 165 16.47 17.90 17.56
CA THR A 165 17.52 17.84 18.59
C THR A 165 17.36 19.03 19.53
N ARG A 166 17.48 18.79 20.84
CA ARG A 166 17.42 19.87 21.83
C ARG A 166 18.83 20.42 22.06
N LYS A 167 19.06 21.69 21.74
CA LYS A 167 20.31 22.40 22.02
C LYS A 167 20.02 23.54 23.00
N GLY A 168 20.26 23.27 24.29
CA GLY A 168 19.86 24.14 25.39
C GLY A 168 18.34 24.29 25.50
N ASN A 169 17.84 25.54 25.40
CA ASN A 169 16.41 25.86 25.46
C ASN A 169 15.73 25.90 24.07
N LYS A 170 16.44 25.56 22.99
CA LYS A 170 15.90 25.59 21.63
C LYS A 170 15.85 24.18 21.04
N TRP A 171 14.79 23.93 20.29
CA TRP A 171 14.69 22.78 19.39
C TRP A 171 15.30 23.15 18.05
N ILE A 172 16.25 22.36 17.58
CA ILE A 172 16.86 22.47 16.26
C ILE A 172 16.26 21.37 15.40
N LEU A 173 15.93 21.73 14.16
CA LEU A 173 15.45 20.78 13.17
C LEU A 173 16.60 20.41 12.24
N GLU A 174 16.82 19.12 12.05
CA GLU A 174 17.83 18.59 11.16
C GLU A 174 17.17 17.70 10.12
N ILE A 175 17.48 17.96 8.84
CA ILE A 175 16.98 17.12 7.74
C ILE A 175 17.76 15.80 7.72
N THR A 176 17.05 14.68 7.60
CA THR A 176 17.69 13.37 7.45
C THR A 176 18.21 13.17 6.03
N GLU A 177 18.99 12.13 5.80
CA GLU A 177 19.42 11.75 4.45
C GLU A 177 18.23 11.47 3.52
N GLN A 178 17.21 10.78 4.03
CA GLN A 178 15.98 10.52 3.27
C GLN A 178 15.24 11.82 2.94
N GLY A 179 15.12 12.73 3.91
CA GLY A 179 14.55 14.05 3.69
C GLY A 179 15.34 14.86 2.65
N ARG A 180 16.67 14.82 2.71
CA ARG A 180 17.55 15.52 1.76
C ARG A 180 17.35 15.00 0.33
N ARG A 181 17.32 13.68 0.15
CA ARG A 181 17.06 13.05 -1.17
C ARG A 181 15.72 13.48 -1.77
N ILE A 182 14.69 13.66 -0.95
CA ILE A 182 13.40 14.22 -1.40
C ILE A 182 13.55 15.69 -1.79
N ALA A 183 14.23 16.51 -0.97
CA ALA A 183 14.42 17.93 -1.27
C ALA A 183 15.19 18.16 -2.58
N GLU A 184 16.26 17.38 -2.79
CA GLU A 184 17.20 17.50 -3.91
C GLU A 184 16.77 16.70 -5.16
N GLY A 185 15.61 16.04 -5.12
CA GLY A 185 15.13 15.26 -6.26
C GLY A 185 15.06 16.09 -7.55
N ILE A 186 15.44 15.49 -8.67
CA ILE A 186 15.60 16.21 -9.96
C ILE A 186 14.24 16.65 -10.53
N ASN A 187 13.15 15.95 -10.21
CA ASN A 187 11.80 16.26 -10.68
C ASN A 187 10.74 15.87 -9.66
N ASP A 188 9.53 16.41 -9.81
CA ASP A 188 8.41 16.21 -8.88
C ASP A 188 7.94 14.74 -8.77
N ASP A 189 8.15 13.94 -9.82
CA ASP A 189 7.78 12.53 -9.82
C ASP A 189 8.69 11.72 -8.89
N LEU A 190 10.01 11.91 -9.01
CA LEU A 190 11.00 11.29 -8.12
C LEU A 190 10.79 11.74 -6.67
N LYS A 191 10.53 13.03 -6.43
CA LYS A 191 10.25 13.53 -5.08
C LYS A 191 9.02 12.87 -4.47
N ARG A 192 7.94 12.74 -5.24
CA ARG A 192 6.71 12.06 -4.82
C ARG A 192 6.94 10.57 -4.58
N ARG A 193 7.68 9.89 -5.46
CA ARG A 193 8.06 8.49 -5.28
C ARG A 193 8.80 8.27 -3.95
N LEU A 194 9.85 9.05 -3.70
CA LEU A 194 10.64 8.95 -2.47
C LEU A 194 9.82 9.27 -1.22
N LEU A 195 8.90 10.24 -1.31
CA LEU A 195 7.96 10.54 -0.23
C LEU A 195 7.00 9.37 0.03
N TYR A 196 6.44 8.76 -1.01
CA TYR A 196 5.54 7.62 -0.84
C TYR A 196 6.26 6.38 -0.30
N GLU A 197 7.51 6.15 -0.71
CA GLU A 197 8.37 5.12 -0.10
C GLU A 197 8.54 5.40 1.40
N ALA A 198 8.75 6.66 1.83
CA ALA A 198 8.79 7.02 3.25
C ALA A 198 7.44 6.78 3.95
N MET A 199 6.32 7.11 3.30
CA MET A 199 4.98 6.87 3.84
C MET A 199 4.68 5.37 3.98
N LEU A 200 5.14 4.52 3.08
CA LEU A 200 4.95 3.06 3.19
C LEU A 200 5.69 2.47 4.39
N HIS A 201 6.80 3.08 4.81
CA HIS A 201 7.52 2.72 6.04
C HIS A 201 6.86 3.31 7.30
N TYR A 202 5.80 4.11 7.17
CA TYR A 202 5.01 4.58 8.29
C TYR A 202 3.95 3.52 8.64
N PRO A 203 4.01 2.90 9.83
CA PRO A 203 3.22 1.69 10.08
C PRO A 203 1.71 1.80 9.93
N PRO A 204 1.04 2.93 10.28
CA PRO A 204 -0.38 3.13 9.99
C PRO A 204 -0.74 2.95 8.53
N VAL A 205 0.10 3.48 7.66
CA VAL A 205 -0.12 3.44 6.21
C VAL A 205 -0.05 1.99 5.75
N TRP A 206 0.97 1.26 6.20
CA TRP A 206 1.14 -0.15 5.83
C TRP A 206 0.01 -1.03 6.37
N ARG A 207 -0.39 -0.87 7.64
CA ARG A 207 -1.50 -1.63 8.25
C ARG A 207 -2.80 -1.46 7.49
N ILE A 208 -3.13 -0.23 7.09
CA ILE A 208 -4.32 0.04 6.29
C ILE A 208 -4.19 -0.65 4.92
N ILE A 209 -3.04 -0.51 4.25
CA ILE A 209 -2.78 -1.14 2.94
C ILE A 209 -3.01 -2.64 2.99
N VAL A 210 -2.43 -3.35 3.98
CA VAL A 210 -2.63 -4.79 4.14
C VAL A 210 -4.12 -5.11 4.25
N ALA A 211 -4.82 -4.43 5.16
CA ALA A 211 -6.24 -4.67 5.40
C ALA A 211 -7.12 -4.45 4.16
N VAL A 212 -6.83 -3.45 3.31
CA VAL A 212 -7.66 -3.12 2.15
C VAL A 212 -7.19 -3.73 0.83
N SER A 213 -6.04 -4.42 0.81
CA SER A 213 -5.46 -5.04 -0.40
C SER A 213 -5.56 -6.57 -0.42
N GLU A 214 -5.70 -7.21 0.74
CA GLU A 214 -5.85 -8.67 0.81
C GLU A 214 -7.27 -9.12 0.40
N ILE A 215 -7.31 -10.09 -0.51
CA ILE A 215 -8.55 -10.72 -0.97
C ILE A 215 -8.63 -12.11 -0.33
N ASP A 216 -9.25 -12.20 0.85
CA ASP A 216 -9.84 -13.47 1.26
C ASP A 216 -11.36 -13.40 1.19
N SER A 217 -11.91 -14.21 0.30
CA SER A 217 -13.20 -14.03 -0.36
C SER A 217 -14.39 -14.56 0.43
N GLN A 218 -14.24 -14.82 1.73
CA GLN A 218 -15.32 -15.45 2.52
C GLN A 218 -15.60 -14.79 3.88
N LEU A 219 -14.82 -13.81 4.33
CA LEU A 219 -14.99 -13.24 5.68
C LEU A 219 -15.06 -11.70 5.76
N ASN A 220 -14.68 -10.97 4.70
CA ASN A 220 -14.34 -9.55 4.85
C ASN A 220 -14.98 -8.64 3.79
N GLU A 221 -16.30 -8.68 3.63
CA GLU A 221 -17.03 -7.66 2.84
C GLU A 221 -16.87 -6.24 3.44
N ASP A 222 -16.47 -6.15 4.72
CA ASP A 222 -16.36 -4.89 5.48
C ASP A 222 -15.01 -4.16 5.38
N LEU A 223 -13.96 -4.74 4.76
CA LEU A 223 -12.63 -4.11 4.67
C LEU A 223 -12.50 -3.13 3.49
N ILE A 224 -13.45 -2.19 3.41
CA ILE A 224 -13.45 -1.10 2.44
C ILE A 224 -12.69 0.09 3.02
N LEU A 225 -11.84 0.74 2.22
CA LEU A 225 -11.14 1.94 2.64
C LEU A 225 -12.14 3.09 2.90
N ASN A 226 -12.49 3.27 4.17
CA ASN A 226 -13.32 4.35 4.69
C ASN A 226 -12.74 4.88 6.02
N ASP A 227 -13.25 6.01 6.52
CA ASP A 227 -12.69 6.64 7.72
C ASP A 227 -12.86 5.78 8.98
N GLU A 228 -13.91 4.95 9.04
CA GLU A 228 -14.21 4.10 10.19
C GLU A 228 -13.25 2.91 10.28
N LEU A 229 -12.96 2.26 9.15
CA LEU A 229 -11.93 1.23 9.07
C LEU A 229 -10.57 1.79 9.50
N VAL A 230 -10.20 2.96 9.00
CA VAL A 230 -8.93 3.62 9.37
C VAL A 230 -8.88 3.91 10.87
N LYS A 231 -9.98 4.38 11.47
CA LYS A 231 -10.05 4.59 12.92
C LYS A 231 -9.86 3.30 13.70
N ASN A 232 -10.55 2.25 13.29
CA ASN A 232 -10.52 0.95 13.96
C ASN A 232 -9.14 0.30 13.91
N LEU A 233 -8.40 0.48 12.81
CA LEU A 233 -7.06 -0.09 12.64
C LEU A 233 -5.97 0.69 13.37
N VAL A 234 -6.06 2.02 13.44
CA VAL A 234 -4.91 2.86 13.85
C VAL A 234 -5.10 3.48 15.24
N PHE A 235 -6.33 3.68 15.70
CA PHE A 235 -6.59 4.37 16.96
C PHE A 235 -7.03 3.39 18.06
N PRO A 236 -6.50 3.56 19.29
CA PRO A 236 -7.08 2.94 20.47
C PRO A 236 -8.57 3.29 20.59
N GLU A 237 -9.37 2.33 21.06
CA GLU A 237 -10.82 2.46 21.17
C GLU A 237 -11.25 3.77 21.87
N ILE A 238 -10.60 4.10 22.99
CA ILE A 238 -10.85 5.32 23.76
C ILE A 238 -10.61 6.63 22.99
N LEU A 239 -9.83 6.62 21.91
CA LEU A 239 -9.52 7.80 21.09
C LEU A 239 -10.34 7.86 19.79
N ARG A 240 -11.11 6.82 19.46
CA ARG A 240 -11.85 6.75 18.17
C ARG A 240 -12.93 7.83 18.07
N GLY A 241 -13.58 8.18 19.18
CA GLY A 241 -14.62 9.20 19.24
C GLY A 241 -14.12 10.66 19.24
N ALA A 242 -12.82 10.92 19.33
CA ALA A 242 -12.30 12.28 19.40
C ALA A 242 -12.35 13.00 18.03
N ASP A 243 -12.71 14.28 17.98
CA ASP A 243 -12.77 15.06 16.73
C ASP A 243 -11.46 15.03 15.92
N THR A 244 -10.32 14.97 16.63
CA THR A 244 -9.00 14.86 15.99
C THR A 244 -8.80 13.55 15.25
N SER A 245 -9.49 12.47 15.64
CA SER A 245 -9.44 11.16 14.98
C SER A 245 -9.99 11.25 13.55
N ASN A 246 -11.11 11.94 13.34
CA ASN A 246 -11.74 12.15 12.04
C ASN A 246 -10.77 12.80 11.03
N ARG A 247 -10.09 13.86 11.45
CA ARG A 247 -9.16 14.59 10.57
C ARG A 247 -7.90 13.78 10.26
N ARG A 248 -7.41 13.01 11.24
CA ARG A 248 -6.24 12.14 11.13
C ARG A 248 -6.54 10.91 10.26
N SER A 249 -7.71 10.29 10.43
CA SER A 249 -8.15 9.17 9.59
C SER A 249 -8.31 9.59 8.14
N GLN A 250 -8.90 10.75 7.88
CA GLN A 250 -9.01 11.32 6.54
C GLN A 250 -7.64 11.58 5.91
N THR A 251 -6.66 12.03 6.71
CA THR A 251 -5.27 12.23 6.26
C THR A 251 -4.66 10.92 5.78
N LEU A 252 -4.72 9.86 6.60
CA LEU A 252 -4.21 8.54 6.23
C LEU A 252 -4.94 7.97 5.01
N LYS A 253 -6.28 8.07 4.97
CA LYS A 253 -7.09 7.63 3.82
C LYS A 253 -6.65 8.31 2.52
N ASN A 254 -6.39 9.61 2.55
CA ASN A 254 -5.92 10.36 1.39
C ASN A 254 -4.52 9.88 0.96
N TRP A 255 -3.62 9.64 1.91
CA TRP A 255 -2.30 9.07 1.59
C TRP A 255 -2.41 7.70 0.94
N ILE A 256 -3.22 6.78 1.50
CA ILE A 256 -3.42 5.44 0.91
C ILE A 256 -3.90 5.55 -0.53
N LYS A 257 -4.91 6.40 -0.80
CA LYS A 257 -5.42 6.62 -2.16
C LYS A 257 -4.33 7.13 -3.09
N SER A 258 -3.57 8.15 -2.67
CA SER A 258 -2.49 8.73 -3.48
C SER A 258 -1.37 7.72 -3.79
N ILE A 259 -0.93 6.96 -2.78
CA ILE A 259 0.05 5.87 -2.93
C ILE A 259 -0.47 4.81 -3.89
N SER A 260 -1.73 4.43 -3.74
CA SER A 260 -2.37 3.38 -4.55
C SER A 260 -2.46 3.79 -6.02
N ILE A 261 -2.86 5.02 -6.30
CA ILE A 261 -2.87 5.58 -7.66
C ILE A 261 -1.45 5.60 -8.24
N PHE A 262 -0.47 6.04 -7.45
CA PHE A 262 0.89 6.24 -7.93
C PHE A 262 1.62 4.91 -8.24
N PHE A 263 1.52 3.92 -7.36
CA PHE A 263 2.19 2.62 -7.52
C PHE A 263 1.32 1.53 -8.13
N GLY A 264 0.03 1.78 -8.35
CA GLY A 264 -0.93 0.77 -8.80
C GLY A 264 -1.22 -0.30 -7.77
N MET A 265 -1.21 0.08 -6.50
CA MET A 265 -1.51 -0.83 -5.42
C MET A 265 -3.02 -1.06 -5.37
N PRO A 266 -3.48 -2.32 -5.43
CA PRO A 266 -4.90 -2.60 -5.41
C PRO A 266 -5.46 -2.36 -4.00
N ILE A 267 -6.51 -1.54 -3.94
CA ILE A 267 -7.23 -1.22 -2.71
C ILE A 267 -8.74 -1.24 -2.94
N ARG A 268 -9.53 -1.55 -1.92
CA ARG A 268 -11.00 -1.60 -1.98
C ARG A 268 -11.65 -0.24 -1.67
N LEU A 269 -12.57 0.21 -2.53
CA LEU A 269 -13.31 1.48 -2.40
C LEU A 269 -14.85 1.26 -2.39
N HIS A 270 -15.59 2.17 -1.75
CA HIS A 270 -17.03 2.02 -1.45
C HIS A 270 -17.98 2.06 -2.66
N ASN A 271 -17.57 2.64 -3.78
CA ASN A 271 -18.37 2.72 -5.00
C ASN A 271 -17.78 1.79 -6.06
N ARG A 272 -18.47 0.66 -6.31
CA ARG A 272 -18.25 -0.28 -7.42
C ARG A 272 -16.86 -0.93 -7.48
N GLY A 273 -16.43 -1.67 -6.46
CA GLY A 273 -15.31 -2.63 -6.59
C GLY A 273 -14.07 -2.08 -7.29
N MET A 274 -13.86 -0.75 -7.26
CA MET A 274 -12.96 -0.08 -8.17
C MET A 274 -11.58 -0.16 -7.54
N GLN A 275 -10.92 -1.28 -7.82
CA GLN A 275 -9.53 -1.49 -7.55
C GLN A 275 -8.78 -0.43 -8.38
N LEU A 276 -7.94 0.38 -7.75
CA LEU A 276 -6.97 1.21 -8.48
C LEU A 276 -5.89 0.25 -9.03
N THR A 277 -6.25 -0.53 -10.04
CA THR A 277 -5.36 -1.44 -10.73
C THR A 277 -4.55 -0.68 -11.78
N ILE A 278 -3.22 -0.81 -11.74
CA ILE A 278 -2.47 -0.66 -12.98
C ILE A 278 -2.79 -1.89 -13.85
N PRO A 279 -3.16 -1.71 -15.14
CA PRO A 279 -3.48 -2.79 -16.08
C PRO A 279 -2.40 -3.88 -16.24
N MET A 280 -1.18 -3.64 -15.73
CA MET A 280 -0.07 -4.58 -15.78
C MET A 280 -0.11 -5.69 -14.72
N LEU A 281 -0.85 -5.52 -13.62
CA LEU A 281 -0.95 -6.54 -12.56
C LEU A 281 -2.17 -7.44 -12.71
N TYR A 282 -3.21 -6.92 -13.33
CA TYR A 282 -4.44 -7.63 -13.63
C TYR A 282 -4.91 -7.10 -14.98
N ALA A 283 -4.66 -7.86 -16.03
CA ALA A 283 -5.36 -7.61 -17.29
C ALA A 283 -6.84 -7.92 -17.05
N GLU A 284 -7.61 -6.91 -16.64
CA GLU A 284 -9.07 -7.01 -16.71
C GLU A 284 -9.44 -7.08 -18.19
N ASN A 285 -9.97 -8.23 -18.59
CA ASN A 285 -10.61 -8.41 -19.88
C ASN A 285 -11.76 -7.40 -19.97
N GLY A 286 -11.74 -6.57 -20.99
CA GLY A 286 -12.87 -5.73 -21.34
C GLY A 286 -14.11 -6.60 -21.52
N TYR A 287 -15.11 -6.37 -20.67
CA TYR A 287 -16.48 -6.64 -21.02
C TYR A 287 -17.13 -5.30 -21.36
N ASN A 288 -17.38 -5.14 -22.65
CA ASN A 288 -18.31 -4.17 -23.20
C ASN A 288 -19.62 -4.23 -22.41
N ASN A 289 -20.04 -3.11 -21.86
CA ASN A 289 -21.45 -2.75 -21.88
C ASN A 289 -21.56 -1.55 -22.83
N GLU A 290 -21.53 -1.86 -24.12
CA GLU A 290 -22.27 -1.07 -25.09
C GLU A 290 -23.76 -1.25 -24.80
N ASN A 291 -24.48 -0.14 -24.88
CA ASN A 291 -25.94 0.01 -25.00
C ASN A 291 -26.76 -0.09 -23.71
N THR A 292 -27.05 1.09 -23.15
CA THR A 292 -28.39 1.69 -23.35
C THR A 292 -28.34 3.16 -22.93
N GLU A 293 -28.07 4.04 -23.89
CA GLU A 293 -28.84 5.29 -23.98
C GLU A 293 -30.23 4.89 -24.47
N GLU A 294 -31.28 5.31 -23.77
CA GLU A 294 -32.50 5.93 -24.33
C GLU A 294 -33.42 6.35 -23.17
N ASP A 295 -33.79 7.64 -23.23
CA ASP A 295 -34.80 8.43 -22.47
C ASP A 295 -34.62 8.74 -20.96
#